data_AF-A0A9D4ULN7-F1
#
_entry.id   AF-A0A9D4ULN7-F1
#
_cell.length_a   1.000
_cell.length_b   1.000
_cell.length_c   1.000
_cell.angle_alpha   90.00
_cell.angle_beta   90.00
_cell.angle_gamma   90.00
#
_symmetry.space_group_name_H-M   'P 1'
#
loop_
_entity.id
_entity.type
_entity.pdbx_description
1 polymer ?
#
loop_
_entity_poly.entity_id
_entity_poly.type
_entity_poly.pdbx_seq_one_letter_code
_entity_poly.pdbx_strand_id
1 'polypeptide(L)'
;MSTTSFLPRPASLSMAFSKRACHSLDPACYIDLPDLALERIISFIDCPRSRATVSLVCRKWHDMENYTRKEVTVAFCYTTTPSRLSGRFTKLQSLRVKGKPRADMYNLMPQNWGAYAEPWVKEVALKCPCLNSLHFRRMVVSDEDLQTLAQACGNRLRVLKLDRCSGFSTIGLQYITHYCRQLRVLFLDDSSIEDLSGNWLKELALHNSSLEVLNFHATFLSSIDVADLDAIAANCRLLRSLKVSDVELSKLSGVLSRATCLRELAGVSLSGNYGQGNGTLSSLPTGLTSLGLMYMGDDYGDTNIIPLIQPLAPGLKKLDLQLAGLSLEGHCQLLQHFNNLDVLEVLNGIGDEGLEVVGANCRNLRRLRVESGDRDFQQGYVTQRGLLAIAQGCNKLEYIALYMSDINNAALQALGEGCPKLKDFRLVLLLDEFPNPDFPLDSGVHALLEGCRDLTRLALYLKQGALSNTGMQFIGKLGKKLRWILLGLLGHSDEGFSWLADGCPNLERLEMRDCVFSEAGIARSILKLRTLKYVWVQGYKATPHGQNLLAMRVKPFWNVEFIPEQRGTSRVEHEGLEFQGFTELTRPAQFLAYNSLAGKRLDCPETVIQLV
;
A
#
# COMPACT_ATOMS: atom_id res chain seq x y z
N MET A 1 22.96 14.26 64.97
CA MET A 1 24.34 14.12 64.43
C MET A 1 24.23 13.57 63.02
N SER A 2 24.70 14.36 62.04
CA SER A 2 25.25 13.95 60.72
C SER A 2 24.26 13.36 59.68
N THR A 3 23.70 14.20 58.79
CA THR A 3 24.10 14.49 57.38
C THR A 3 23.62 13.45 56.34
N THR A 4 22.48 13.63 55.66
CA THR A 4 22.18 14.37 54.40
C THR A 4 22.91 13.92 53.12
N SER A 5 22.19 13.25 52.21
CA SER A 5 22.23 13.50 50.76
C SER A 5 21.00 12.87 50.05
N PHE A 6 19.89 13.60 49.99
CA PHE A 6 18.80 13.35 49.04
C PHE A 6 18.79 14.48 48.02
N LEU A 7 19.05 14.13 46.76
CA LEU A 7 18.84 15.00 45.61
C LEU A 7 17.33 15.26 45.44
N PRO A 8 16.87 16.52 45.38
CA PRO A 8 15.46 16.82 45.13
C PRO A 8 15.11 16.78 43.64
N ARG A 9 13.87 16.35 43.38
CA ARG A 9 13.16 16.36 42.09
C ARG A 9 13.20 17.77 41.45
N PRO A 10 13.23 17.88 40.10
CA PRO A 10 13.13 19.17 39.43
C PRO A 10 11.76 19.80 39.70
N ALA A 11 11.78 21.00 40.27
CA ALA A 11 10.62 21.84 40.50
C ALA A 11 10.03 22.33 39.17
N SER A 12 8.69 22.36 39.12
CA SER A 12 7.92 23.01 38.07
C SER A 12 8.31 24.49 37.94
N LEU A 13 8.87 24.87 36.79
CA LEU A 13 9.09 26.26 36.41
C LEU A 13 7.73 26.90 36.05
N SER A 14 7.05 27.39 37.08
CA SER A 14 6.08 28.48 36.96
C SER A 14 6.87 29.78 36.82
N MET A 15 7.09 30.24 35.58
CA MET A 15 7.60 31.59 35.35
C MET A 15 6.45 32.59 35.49
N ALA A 16 6.34 33.16 36.69
CA ALA A 16 5.64 34.41 36.90
C ALA A 16 6.41 35.54 36.18
N PHE A 17 5.83 36.13 35.14
CA PHE A 17 6.39 37.30 34.50
C PHE A 17 6.27 38.52 35.43
N SER A 18 7.42 38.96 35.94
CA SER A 18 7.58 40.22 36.65
C SER A 18 7.38 41.39 35.68
N LYS A 19 6.40 42.25 35.97
CA LYS A 19 6.29 43.59 35.36
C LYS A 19 7.42 44.45 35.92
N ARG A 20 8.56 44.49 35.23
CA ARG A 20 9.53 45.60 35.34
C ARG A 20 9.63 46.32 34.01
N ALA A 21 9.53 47.63 34.11
CA ALA A 21 9.39 48.59 33.03
C ALA A 21 10.54 48.48 32.01
N CYS A 22 10.22 48.06 30.79
CA CYS A 22 10.99 48.43 29.61
C CYS A 22 10.50 49.81 29.17
N HIS A 23 11.38 50.80 29.30
CA HIS A 23 11.26 52.04 28.54
C HIS A 23 11.35 51.71 27.04
N SER A 24 10.34 52.19 26.30
CA SER A 24 10.29 52.33 24.83
C SER A 24 10.96 51.23 23.99
N LEU A 25 10.25 50.14 23.74
CA LEU A 25 10.40 49.40 22.49
C LEU A 25 9.12 49.64 21.67
N ASP A 26 9.31 50.29 20.53
CA ASP A 26 8.32 50.55 19.49
C ASP A 26 7.57 49.25 19.12
N PRO A 27 6.23 49.23 18.96
CA PRO A 27 5.49 48.04 18.52
C PRO A 27 5.94 47.49 17.14
N ALA A 28 6.80 48.24 16.44
CA ALA A 28 7.35 47.93 15.13
C ALA A 28 8.57 46.98 15.13
N CYS A 29 9.06 46.47 16.27
CA CYS A 29 10.25 45.60 16.31
C CYS A 29 9.95 44.14 16.68
N TYR A 30 8.96 43.51 16.04
CA TYR A 30 9.10 42.07 15.78
C TYR A 30 10.16 41.94 14.69
N ILE A 31 11.37 41.50 15.04
CA ILE A 31 12.35 41.06 14.03
C ILE A 31 11.74 39.82 13.38
N ASP A 32 10.95 40.05 12.33
CA ASP A 32 10.41 39.00 11.50
C ASP A 32 11.59 38.26 10.84
N LEU A 33 11.55 36.94 10.85
CA LEU A 33 12.63 36.13 10.30
C LEU A 33 12.84 36.51 8.82
N PRO A 34 14.07 36.80 8.38
CA PRO A 34 14.33 37.01 6.97
C PRO A 34 13.86 35.81 6.14
N ASP A 35 13.37 36.06 4.93
CA ASP A 35 12.79 35.00 4.07
C ASP A 35 13.75 33.83 3.85
N LEU A 36 15.05 34.11 3.69
CA LEU A 36 16.08 33.08 3.55
C LEU A 36 16.21 32.18 4.79
N ALA A 37 16.09 32.77 5.99
CA ALA A 37 16.11 32.01 7.24
C ALA A 37 14.84 31.15 7.37
N LEU A 38 13.68 31.70 7.03
CA LEU A 38 12.41 30.97 7.06
C LEU A 38 12.38 29.84 6.02
N GLU A 39 12.87 30.08 4.81
CA GLU A 39 13.04 29.07 3.76
C GLU A 39 13.88 27.91 4.27
N ARG A 40 15.04 28.23 4.89
CA ARG A 40 15.95 27.24 5.44
C ARG A 40 15.30 26.43 6.55
N ILE A 41 14.62 27.08 7.50
CA ILE A 41 13.89 26.42 8.59
C ILE A 41 12.83 25.46 8.04
N ILE A 42 11.97 25.94 7.12
CA ILE A 42 10.90 25.12 6.56
C ILE A 42 11.45 23.98 5.70
N SER A 43 12.61 24.18 5.05
CA SER A 43 13.27 23.13 4.25
C SER A 43 13.72 21.91 5.07
N PHE A 44 13.93 22.06 6.38
CA PHE A 44 14.26 20.96 7.29
C PHE A 44 13.01 20.22 7.83
N ILE A 45 11.81 20.69 7.49
CA ILE A 45 10.56 20.07 7.92
C ILE A 45 10.06 19.12 6.83
N ASP A 46 10.41 17.85 6.98
CA ASP A 46 10.02 16.80 6.03
C ASP A 46 8.62 16.23 6.32
N CYS A 47 8.17 16.24 7.58
CA CYS A 47 6.89 15.64 7.95
C CYS A 47 5.72 16.37 7.27
N PRO A 48 4.90 15.70 6.43
CA PRO A 48 3.80 16.34 5.72
C PRO A 48 2.75 16.98 6.63
N ARG A 49 2.54 16.43 7.83
CA ARG A 49 1.62 16.99 8.83
C ARG A 49 2.18 18.26 9.46
N SER A 50 3.45 18.25 9.87
CA SER A 50 4.10 19.45 10.39
C SER A 50 4.09 20.57 9.36
N ARG A 51 4.34 20.26 8.07
CA ARG A 51 4.19 21.24 6.98
C ARG A 51 2.78 21.82 6.87
N ALA A 52 1.75 20.99 7.04
CA ALA A 52 0.37 21.47 7.03
C ALA A 52 0.05 22.37 8.24
N THR A 53 0.69 22.16 9.39
CA THR A 53 0.57 23.07 10.54
C THR A 53 1.33 24.38 10.29
N VAL A 54 2.55 24.30 9.73
CA VAL A 54 3.39 25.46 9.36
C VAL A 54 2.65 26.38 8.40
N SER A 55 1.95 25.84 7.40
CA SER A 55 1.22 26.64 6.42
C SER A 55 0.00 27.39 6.98
N LEU A 56 -0.40 27.11 8.24
CA LEU A 56 -1.55 27.76 8.89
C LEU A 56 -1.15 28.82 9.92
N VAL A 57 0.15 29.09 10.11
CA VAL A 57 0.64 30.07 11.10
C VAL A 57 0.28 31.50 10.70
N CYS A 58 0.69 31.92 9.50
CA CYS A 58 0.38 33.23 8.93
C CYS A 58 0.60 33.22 7.41
N ARG A 59 0.23 34.30 6.70
CA ARG A 59 0.39 34.41 5.23
C ARG A 59 1.84 34.20 4.77
N LYS A 60 2.81 34.80 5.46
CA LYS A 60 4.23 34.65 5.13
C LYS A 60 4.70 33.19 5.20
N TRP A 61 4.33 32.47 6.26
CA TRP A 61 4.65 31.05 6.42
C TRP A 61 3.89 30.18 5.43
N HIS A 62 2.64 30.52 5.13
CA HIS A 62 1.82 29.85 4.12
C HIS A 62 2.44 29.93 2.71
N ASP A 63 2.96 31.10 2.33
CA ASP A 63 3.56 31.37 1.03
C ASP A 63 4.97 30.76 0.94
N MET A 64 5.74 30.81 2.03
CA MET A 64 7.02 30.11 2.10
C MET A 64 6.85 28.59 2.08
N GLU A 65 5.81 28.04 2.71
CA GLU A 65 5.50 26.60 2.63
C GLU A 65 5.13 26.20 1.20
N ASN A 66 4.31 26.98 0.50
CA ASN A 66 4.02 26.81 -0.94
C ASN A 66 5.32 26.72 -1.75
N TYR A 67 6.19 27.71 -1.59
CA TYR A 67 7.43 27.81 -2.35
C TYR A 67 8.41 26.67 -2.06
N THR A 68 8.50 26.21 -0.81
CA THR A 68 9.48 25.20 -0.39
C THR A 68 8.95 23.77 -0.47
N ARG A 69 7.66 23.55 -0.78
CA ARG A 69 7.07 22.21 -0.83
C ARG A 69 7.50 21.47 -2.10
N LYS A 70 8.36 20.46 -1.93
CA LYS A 70 8.90 19.67 -3.05
C LYS A 70 8.06 18.44 -3.40
N GLU A 71 7.33 17.90 -2.43
CA GLU A 71 6.61 16.63 -2.61
C GLU A 71 5.16 16.70 -2.13
N VAL A 72 4.25 16.23 -2.97
CA VAL A 72 2.81 16.18 -2.68
C VAL A 72 2.24 14.83 -3.09
N THR A 73 1.41 14.26 -2.22
CA THR A 73 0.59 13.09 -2.54
C THR A 73 -0.88 13.48 -2.51
N VAL A 74 -1.55 13.32 -3.65
CA VAL A 74 -3.00 13.37 -3.79
C VAL A 74 -3.53 11.95 -3.60
N ALA A 75 -4.10 11.68 -2.42
CA ALA A 75 -4.52 10.34 -2.02
C ALA A 75 -5.77 9.82 -2.79
N PHE A 76 -6.48 10.72 -3.46
CA PHE A 76 -7.62 10.43 -4.33
C PHE A 76 -7.77 11.56 -5.37
N CYS A 77 -7.66 11.25 -6.66
CA CYS A 77 -7.50 12.23 -7.75
C CYS A 77 -8.66 13.23 -7.84
N TYR A 78 -9.86 12.86 -7.41
CA TYR A 78 -11.03 13.75 -7.45
C TYR A 78 -11.18 14.67 -6.24
N THR A 79 -10.22 14.70 -5.31
CA THR A 79 -10.29 15.57 -4.12
C THR A 79 -9.93 17.04 -4.41
N THR A 80 -9.21 17.30 -5.51
CA THR A 80 -8.78 18.65 -5.92
C THR A 80 -8.56 18.68 -7.43
N THR A 81 -8.60 19.86 -8.03
CA THR A 81 -8.19 20.03 -9.43
C THR A 81 -6.66 20.07 -9.55
N PRO A 82 -6.09 19.64 -10.69
CA PRO A 82 -4.67 19.81 -10.99
C PRO A 82 -4.23 21.28 -10.88
N SER A 83 -5.02 22.21 -11.42
CA SER A 83 -4.74 23.66 -11.40
C SER A 83 -4.67 24.26 -9.99
N ARG A 84 -5.49 23.77 -9.05
CA ARG A 84 -5.42 24.19 -7.64
C ARG A 84 -4.12 23.71 -7.00
N LEU A 85 -3.65 22.52 -7.37
CA LEU A 85 -2.40 21.96 -6.86
C LEU A 85 -1.18 22.71 -7.40
N SER A 86 -1.12 22.96 -8.71
CA SER A 86 -0.01 23.70 -9.33
C SER A 86 0.05 25.16 -8.86
N GLY A 87 -1.11 25.81 -8.69
CA GLY A 87 -1.19 27.15 -8.11
C GLY A 87 -0.77 27.21 -6.64
N ARG A 88 -0.95 26.12 -5.89
CA ARG A 88 -0.58 26.02 -4.47
C ARG A 88 0.86 25.60 -4.23
N PHE A 89 1.51 24.91 -5.16
CA PHE A 89 2.86 24.37 -4.98
C PHE A 89 3.70 24.59 -6.23
N THR A 90 4.29 25.78 -6.32
CA THR A 90 4.92 26.27 -7.56
C THR A 90 6.30 25.67 -7.87
N LYS A 91 6.96 25.08 -6.87
CA LYS A 91 8.29 24.43 -7.00
C LYS A 91 8.24 22.92 -6.78
N LEU A 92 7.09 22.31 -7.08
CA LEU A 92 6.88 20.88 -6.91
C LEU A 92 7.90 20.07 -7.75
N GLN A 93 8.54 19.10 -7.11
CA GLN A 93 9.53 18.20 -7.73
C GLN A 93 8.99 16.78 -7.86
N SER A 94 8.16 16.34 -6.92
CA SER A 94 7.58 15.01 -6.86
C SER A 94 6.07 15.08 -6.65
N LEU A 95 5.32 14.46 -7.56
CA LEU A 95 3.86 14.36 -7.48
C LEU A 95 3.46 12.88 -7.47
N ARG A 96 2.66 12.51 -6.48
CA ARG A 96 1.95 11.22 -6.45
C ARG A 96 0.45 11.44 -6.53
N VAL A 97 -0.23 10.82 -7.48
CA VAL A 97 -1.69 10.85 -7.61
C VAL A 97 -2.23 9.43 -7.57
N LYS A 98 -3.21 9.19 -6.70
CA LYS A 98 -3.92 7.90 -6.62
C LYS A 98 -5.32 8.05 -7.19
N GLY A 99 -5.72 7.14 -8.06
CA GLY A 99 -7.01 7.15 -8.72
C GLY A 99 -8.04 6.26 -8.05
N LYS A 100 -8.39 5.16 -8.73
CA LYS A 100 -9.46 4.23 -8.39
C LYS A 100 -9.42 3.74 -6.92
N PRO A 101 -10.57 3.39 -6.33
CA PRO A 101 -10.67 2.77 -5.00
C PRO A 101 -9.79 1.53 -4.81
N ARG A 102 -9.51 1.12 -3.55
CA ARG A 102 -8.71 -0.12 -3.30
C ARG A 102 -9.43 -1.37 -3.79
N ALA A 103 -10.76 -1.32 -3.79
CA ALA A 103 -11.64 -2.33 -4.35
C ALA A 103 -11.33 -2.69 -5.83
N ASP A 104 -10.76 -1.76 -6.60
CA ASP A 104 -10.34 -2.00 -7.99
C ASP A 104 -9.27 -3.11 -8.10
N MET A 105 -8.40 -3.23 -7.10
CA MET A 105 -7.38 -4.31 -7.04
C MET A 105 -7.97 -5.71 -6.85
N TYR A 106 -9.28 -5.81 -6.63
CA TYR A 106 -10.02 -7.06 -6.47
C TYR A 106 -11.14 -7.17 -7.50
N ASN A 107 -11.05 -6.42 -8.61
CA ASN A 107 -12.04 -6.40 -9.70
C ASN A 107 -13.46 -6.01 -9.25
N LEU A 108 -13.60 -5.25 -8.16
CA LEU A 108 -14.89 -4.84 -7.60
C LEU A 108 -15.41 -3.52 -8.18
N MET A 109 -14.56 -2.75 -8.87
CA MET A 109 -14.93 -1.48 -9.49
C MET A 109 -15.22 -1.67 -10.99
N PRO A 110 -16.12 -0.88 -11.59
CA PRO A 110 -16.25 -0.83 -13.05
C PRO A 110 -14.92 -0.48 -13.72
N GLN A 111 -14.58 -1.14 -14.83
CA GLN A 111 -13.32 -0.86 -15.54
C GLN A 111 -13.23 0.61 -15.99
N ASN A 112 -14.32 1.15 -16.52
CA ASN A 112 -14.48 2.54 -16.94
C ASN A 112 -14.89 3.49 -15.79
N TRP A 113 -14.66 3.11 -14.52
CA TRP A 113 -15.08 3.92 -13.37
C TRP A 113 -14.53 5.36 -13.40
N GLY A 114 -13.36 5.58 -14.00
CA GLY A 114 -12.68 6.87 -14.13
C GLY A 114 -11.22 6.82 -13.70
N ALA A 115 -10.75 7.92 -13.11
CA ALA A 115 -9.37 8.23 -12.72
C ALA A 115 -8.40 8.38 -13.88
N TYR A 116 -8.80 9.15 -14.89
CA TYR A 116 -7.96 9.49 -16.04
C TYR A 116 -6.79 10.40 -15.65
N ALA A 117 -5.60 10.12 -16.17
CA ALA A 117 -4.37 10.86 -15.91
C ALA A 117 -4.26 12.13 -16.75
N GLU A 118 -4.91 12.20 -17.91
CA GLU A 118 -4.86 13.31 -18.86
C GLU A 118 -4.92 14.71 -18.21
N PRO A 119 -5.87 15.07 -17.31
CA PRO A 119 -5.90 16.40 -16.73
C PRO A 119 -4.66 16.71 -15.86
N TRP A 120 -4.13 15.69 -15.19
CA TRP A 120 -2.92 15.81 -14.38
C TRP A 120 -1.68 15.96 -15.25
N VAL A 121 -1.59 15.18 -16.33
CA VAL A 121 -0.48 15.23 -17.29
C VAL A 121 -0.43 16.59 -17.99
N LYS A 122 -1.57 17.08 -18.49
CA LYS A 122 -1.67 18.42 -19.12
C LYS A 122 -1.20 19.52 -18.18
N GLU A 123 -1.65 19.49 -16.93
CA GLU A 123 -1.24 20.48 -15.93
C GLU A 123 0.27 20.39 -15.62
N VAL A 124 0.81 19.17 -15.47
CA VAL A 124 2.24 18.96 -15.24
C VAL A 124 3.07 19.51 -16.39
N ALA A 125 2.67 19.18 -17.63
CA ALA A 125 3.35 19.64 -18.84
C ALA A 125 3.40 21.17 -18.95
N LEU A 126 2.33 21.85 -18.55
CA LEU A 126 2.18 23.29 -18.70
C LEU A 126 2.69 24.12 -17.51
N LYS A 127 2.53 23.64 -16.27
CA LYS A 127 2.65 24.47 -15.06
C LYS A 127 3.63 23.94 -14.01
N CYS A 128 4.23 22.76 -14.21
CA CYS A 128 5.14 22.15 -13.22
C CYS A 128 6.59 22.04 -13.73
N PRO A 129 7.32 23.14 -13.93
CA PRO A 129 8.64 23.11 -14.56
C PRO A 129 9.77 22.50 -13.70
N CYS A 130 9.53 22.26 -12.42
CA CYS A 130 10.50 21.63 -11.52
C CYS A 130 10.26 20.12 -11.33
N LEU A 131 9.18 19.57 -11.90
CA LEU A 131 8.80 18.19 -11.68
C LEU A 131 9.82 17.25 -12.33
N ASN A 132 10.36 16.34 -11.54
CA ASN A 132 11.27 15.29 -11.98
C ASN A 132 10.82 13.89 -11.52
N SER A 133 9.78 13.80 -10.69
CA SER A 133 9.21 12.55 -10.20
C SER A 133 7.69 12.57 -10.32
N LEU A 134 7.14 11.61 -11.05
CA LEU A 134 5.70 11.42 -11.20
C LEU A 134 5.32 9.98 -10.85
N HIS A 135 4.33 9.85 -9.99
CA HIS A 135 3.77 8.57 -9.58
C HIS A 135 2.26 8.58 -9.76
N PHE A 136 1.78 7.79 -10.71
CA PHE A 136 0.38 7.44 -10.84
C PHE A 136 0.14 6.07 -10.21
N ARG A 137 -0.92 5.96 -9.40
CA ARG A 137 -1.34 4.68 -8.82
C ARG A 137 -2.81 4.43 -9.06
N ARG A 138 -3.16 3.33 -9.73
CA ARG A 138 -4.55 2.98 -10.07
C ARG A 138 -5.23 4.10 -10.84
N MET A 139 -4.55 4.59 -11.86
CA MET A 139 -5.03 5.62 -12.77
C MET A 139 -5.12 4.99 -14.17
N VAL A 140 -6.04 5.52 -14.98
CA VAL A 140 -6.06 5.24 -16.42
C VAL A 140 -5.12 6.22 -17.10
N VAL A 141 -4.11 5.73 -17.79
CA VAL A 141 -3.06 6.50 -18.47
C VAL A 141 -3.06 6.06 -19.92
N SER A 142 -3.15 6.98 -20.88
CA SER A 142 -3.09 6.64 -22.31
C SER A 142 -1.68 6.80 -22.90
N ASP A 143 -1.47 6.31 -24.12
CA ASP A 143 -0.21 6.53 -24.85
C ASP A 143 0.01 8.02 -25.17
N GLU A 144 -1.06 8.76 -25.46
CA GLU A 144 -1.02 10.22 -25.68
C GLU A 144 -0.64 10.98 -24.41
N ASP A 145 -1.10 10.51 -23.24
CA ASP A 145 -0.68 11.05 -21.95
C ASP A 145 0.83 10.88 -21.76
N LEU A 146 1.36 9.67 -22.03
CA LEU A 146 2.78 9.37 -21.91
C LEU A 146 3.61 10.16 -22.94
N GLN A 147 3.13 10.31 -24.17
CA GLN A 147 3.77 11.12 -25.19
C GLN A 147 3.84 12.60 -24.78
N THR A 148 2.72 13.16 -24.31
CA THR A 148 2.64 14.55 -23.84
C THR A 148 3.61 14.78 -22.69
N LEU A 149 3.65 13.85 -21.72
CA LEU A 149 4.58 13.90 -20.61
C LEU A 149 6.04 13.83 -21.09
N ALA A 150 6.36 12.91 -22.00
CA ALA A 150 7.70 12.70 -22.54
C ALA A 150 8.22 13.97 -23.25
N GLN A 151 7.38 14.59 -24.09
CA GLN A 151 7.75 15.80 -24.83
C GLN A 151 7.94 17.01 -23.91
N ALA A 152 7.10 17.17 -22.89
CA ALA A 152 7.17 18.31 -21.97
C ALA A 152 8.23 18.16 -20.87
N CYS A 153 8.53 16.94 -20.45
CA CYS A 153 9.38 16.66 -19.28
C CYS A 153 10.62 15.83 -19.59
N GLY A 154 10.88 15.42 -20.84
CA GLY A 154 11.91 14.44 -21.19
C GLY A 154 13.31 14.75 -20.67
N ASN A 155 13.74 16.01 -20.72
CA ASN A 155 15.06 16.42 -20.22
C ASN A 155 15.17 16.51 -18.68
N ARG A 156 14.07 16.34 -17.93
CA ARG A 156 14.00 16.52 -16.47
C ARG A 156 13.47 15.30 -15.72
N LEU A 157 12.63 14.48 -16.35
CA LEU A 157 11.96 13.38 -15.69
C LEU A 157 12.98 12.29 -15.31
N ARG A 158 13.09 12.03 -14.02
CA ARG A 158 14.02 11.05 -13.42
C ARG A 158 13.30 9.86 -12.83
N VAL A 159 12.05 10.03 -12.41
CA VAL A 159 11.26 8.97 -11.78
C VAL A 159 9.88 8.96 -12.43
N LEU A 160 9.54 7.85 -13.07
CA LEU A 160 8.18 7.55 -13.50
C LEU A 160 7.72 6.26 -12.82
N LYS A 161 6.58 6.34 -12.14
CA LYS A 161 5.92 5.19 -11.54
C LYS A 161 4.48 5.11 -12.05
N LEU A 162 4.18 4.08 -12.82
CA LEU A 162 2.85 3.65 -13.20
C LEU A 162 2.57 2.39 -12.38
N ASP A 163 1.93 2.56 -11.23
CA ASP A 163 1.75 1.51 -10.21
C ASP A 163 0.30 1.03 -10.28
N ARG A 164 0.07 -0.16 -10.82
CA ARG A 164 -1.29 -0.67 -11.09
C ARG A 164 -2.10 0.26 -11.97
N CYS A 165 -1.48 0.77 -13.03
CA CYS A 165 -2.14 1.61 -14.01
C CYS A 165 -2.67 0.76 -15.18
N SER A 166 -3.54 1.35 -16.00
CA SER A 166 -4.12 0.70 -17.17
C SER A 166 -4.31 1.71 -18.31
N GLY A 167 -4.52 1.22 -19.53
CA GLY A 167 -4.94 2.04 -20.68
C GLY A 167 -3.82 2.52 -21.60
N PHE A 168 -2.60 2.02 -21.42
CA PHE A 168 -1.43 2.34 -22.24
C PHE A 168 -0.77 1.06 -22.77
N SER A 169 0.06 1.22 -23.79
CA SER A 169 0.79 0.15 -24.45
C SER A 169 2.30 0.35 -24.34
N THR A 170 3.06 -0.59 -24.90
CA THR A 170 4.52 -0.45 -25.07
C THR A 170 4.91 0.75 -25.97
N ILE A 171 4.00 1.30 -26.79
CA ILE A 171 4.26 2.50 -27.59
C ILE A 171 4.38 3.73 -26.69
N GLY A 172 3.48 3.90 -25.73
CA GLY A 172 3.56 4.96 -24.72
C GLY A 172 4.86 4.88 -23.91
N LEU A 173 5.29 3.67 -23.56
CA LEU A 173 6.59 3.45 -22.90
C LEU A 173 7.76 3.85 -23.79
N GLN A 174 7.72 3.52 -25.08
CA GLN A 174 8.77 3.89 -26.02
C GLN A 174 8.95 5.42 -26.12
N TYR A 175 7.88 6.20 -26.08
CA TYR A 175 8.00 7.66 -25.99
C TYR A 175 8.75 8.09 -24.73
N ILE A 176 8.41 7.53 -23.57
CA ILE A 176 9.09 7.85 -22.32
C ILE A 176 10.58 7.51 -22.43
N THR A 177 10.94 6.33 -22.91
CA THR A 177 12.34 5.88 -22.91
C THR A 177 13.19 6.59 -23.96
N HIS A 178 12.59 7.00 -25.08
CA HIS A 178 13.25 7.78 -26.12
C HIS A 178 13.61 9.21 -25.66
N TYR A 179 12.65 9.92 -25.03
CA TYR A 179 12.82 11.31 -24.62
C TYR A 179 13.44 11.46 -23.22
N CYS A 180 13.12 10.58 -22.26
CA CYS A 180 13.56 10.65 -20.87
C CYS A 180 14.90 9.94 -20.63
N ARG A 181 15.98 10.42 -21.25
CA ARG A 181 17.29 9.73 -21.22
C ARG A 181 18.01 9.75 -19.87
N GLN A 182 17.57 10.58 -18.93
CA GLN A 182 18.09 10.66 -17.55
C GLN A 182 17.20 9.93 -16.52
N LEU A 183 16.37 8.99 -16.99
CA LEU A 183 15.49 8.24 -16.11
C LEU A 183 16.30 7.36 -15.15
N ARG A 184 16.06 7.54 -13.86
CA ARG A 184 16.65 6.78 -12.75
C ARG A 184 15.72 5.68 -12.27
N VAL A 185 14.41 5.88 -12.37
CA VAL A 185 13.41 4.90 -11.92
C VAL A 185 12.31 4.80 -12.97
N LEU A 186 12.14 3.60 -13.52
CA LEU A 186 10.95 3.19 -14.26
C LEU A 186 10.27 2.06 -13.48
N PHE A 187 9.04 2.30 -13.04
CA PHE A 187 8.28 1.37 -12.22
C PHE A 187 6.90 1.17 -12.83
N LEU A 188 6.59 -0.06 -13.23
CA LEU A 188 5.40 -0.47 -13.97
C LEU A 188 4.60 -1.57 -13.24
N ASP A 189 5.00 -1.89 -12.01
CA ASP A 189 4.49 -3.00 -11.17
C ASP A 189 2.97 -3.18 -11.27
N ASP A 190 2.54 -4.40 -11.61
CA ASP A 190 1.14 -4.84 -11.59
C ASP A 190 0.22 -3.94 -12.45
N SER A 191 0.79 -3.30 -13.48
CA SER A 191 0.04 -2.52 -14.47
C SER A 191 -0.38 -3.39 -15.65
N SER A 192 -1.59 -3.12 -16.16
CA SER A 192 -2.07 -3.73 -17.40
C SER A 192 -1.56 -2.92 -18.59
N ILE A 193 -0.70 -3.55 -19.39
CA ILE A 193 0.02 -2.93 -20.51
C ILE A 193 -0.24 -3.77 -21.75
N GLU A 194 -0.66 -3.13 -22.83
CA GLU A 194 -0.76 -3.80 -24.13
C GLU A 194 0.65 -4.01 -24.72
N ASP A 195 1.07 -5.28 -24.84
CA ASP A 195 2.40 -5.66 -25.33
C ASP A 195 2.43 -5.70 -26.87
N LEU A 196 2.95 -4.62 -27.48
CA LEU A 196 3.03 -4.49 -28.93
C LEU A 196 4.47 -4.62 -29.46
N SER A 197 5.49 -4.27 -28.66
CA SER A 197 6.89 -4.45 -29.01
C SER A 197 7.85 -4.29 -27.81
N GLY A 198 9.04 -4.91 -27.91
CA GLY A 198 10.16 -4.72 -26.96
C GLY A 198 10.97 -3.43 -27.14
N ASN A 199 10.63 -2.59 -28.12
CA ASN A 199 11.47 -1.44 -28.51
C ASN A 199 11.67 -0.42 -27.39
N TRP A 200 10.71 -0.30 -26.46
CA TRP A 200 10.85 0.59 -25.31
C TRP A 200 12.06 0.25 -24.44
N LEU A 201 12.38 -1.05 -24.29
CA LEU A 201 13.50 -1.54 -23.50
C LEU A 201 14.82 -1.37 -24.27
N LYS A 202 14.81 -1.63 -25.58
CA LYS A 202 15.94 -1.37 -26.48
C LYS A 202 16.36 0.11 -26.45
N GLU A 203 15.41 1.04 -26.50
CA GLU A 203 15.69 2.47 -26.36
C GLU A 203 16.36 2.81 -25.03
N LEU A 204 15.94 2.19 -23.92
CA LEU A 204 16.64 2.32 -22.63
C LEU A 204 18.07 1.81 -22.70
N ALA A 205 18.26 0.61 -23.27
CA ALA A 205 19.58 -0.01 -23.40
C ALA A 205 20.55 0.86 -24.19
N LEU A 206 20.10 1.47 -25.29
CA LEU A 206 20.92 2.30 -26.18
C LEU A 206 21.24 3.69 -25.62
N HIS A 207 20.35 4.28 -24.82
CA HIS A 207 20.42 5.71 -24.52
C HIS A 207 20.41 6.08 -23.03
N ASN A 208 20.20 5.14 -22.12
CA ASN A 208 20.20 5.41 -20.67
C ASN A 208 21.46 4.85 -19.97
N SER A 209 22.06 5.67 -19.10
CA SER A 209 23.19 5.30 -18.24
C SER A 209 22.99 5.67 -16.76
N SER A 210 21.79 6.13 -16.42
CA SER A 210 21.43 6.67 -15.10
C SER A 210 20.47 5.80 -14.31
N LEU A 211 20.00 4.68 -14.88
CA LEU A 211 18.96 3.85 -14.28
C LEU A 211 19.44 3.22 -12.96
N GLU A 212 18.56 3.27 -11.97
CA GLU A 212 18.78 2.73 -10.63
C GLU A 212 17.75 1.65 -10.28
N VAL A 213 16.53 1.81 -10.77
CA VAL A 213 15.41 0.89 -10.54
C VAL A 213 14.68 0.67 -11.86
N LEU A 214 14.65 -0.58 -12.30
CA LEU A 214 13.80 -1.04 -13.37
C LEU A 214 12.83 -2.07 -12.78
N ASN A 215 11.53 -1.76 -12.79
CA ASN A 215 10.49 -2.67 -12.33
C ASN A 215 9.39 -2.76 -13.39
N PHE A 216 9.22 -3.94 -13.98
CA PHE A 216 8.07 -4.33 -14.79
C PHE A 216 7.54 -5.70 -14.34
N HIS A 217 7.53 -5.93 -13.04
CA HIS A 217 6.98 -7.15 -12.44
C HIS A 217 5.45 -7.18 -12.56
N ALA A 218 4.89 -8.38 -12.76
CA ALA A 218 3.45 -8.61 -12.91
C ALA A 218 2.80 -7.77 -14.03
N THR A 219 3.49 -7.56 -15.16
CA THR A 219 2.96 -6.80 -16.32
C THR A 219 2.71 -7.67 -17.54
N PHE A 220 2.95 -8.99 -17.48
CA PHE A 220 2.78 -9.94 -18.59
C PHE A 220 3.47 -9.53 -19.91
N LEU A 221 4.53 -8.72 -19.83
CA LEU A 221 5.30 -8.30 -21.00
C LEU A 221 6.15 -9.48 -21.48
N SER A 222 5.86 -9.96 -22.68
CA SER A 222 6.48 -11.14 -23.29
C SER A 222 7.59 -10.77 -24.28
N SER A 223 7.51 -9.60 -24.88
CA SER A 223 8.44 -9.11 -25.93
C SER A 223 9.77 -8.58 -25.37
N ILE A 224 10.34 -9.20 -24.33
CA ILE A 224 11.54 -8.74 -23.63
C ILE A 224 12.79 -9.45 -24.16
N ASP A 225 13.73 -8.70 -24.75
CA ASP A 225 15.05 -9.22 -25.13
C ASP A 225 16.02 -9.10 -23.95
N VAL A 226 16.62 -10.24 -23.58
CA VAL A 226 17.61 -10.31 -22.50
C VAL A 226 18.90 -9.58 -22.86
N ALA A 227 19.24 -9.46 -24.15
CA ALA A 227 20.39 -8.68 -24.61
C ALA A 227 20.24 -7.18 -24.25
N ASP A 228 19.01 -6.65 -24.30
CA ASP A 228 18.73 -5.28 -23.89
C ASP A 228 18.90 -5.12 -22.37
N LEU A 229 18.42 -6.07 -21.56
CA LEU A 229 18.65 -6.08 -20.11
C LEU A 229 20.15 -6.13 -19.76
N ASP A 230 20.92 -6.90 -20.52
CA ASP A 230 22.36 -7.04 -20.35
C ASP A 230 23.10 -5.73 -20.68
N ALA A 231 22.71 -5.07 -21.78
CA ALA A 231 23.21 -3.75 -22.14
C ALA A 231 22.83 -2.68 -21.10
N ILE A 232 21.61 -2.71 -20.55
CA ILE A 232 21.20 -1.83 -19.44
C ILE A 232 22.10 -2.07 -18.23
N ALA A 233 22.34 -3.31 -17.83
CA ALA A 233 23.22 -3.63 -16.70
C ALA A 233 24.67 -3.17 -16.92
N ALA A 234 25.17 -3.25 -18.17
CA ALA A 234 26.49 -2.73 -18.53
C ALA A 234 26.59 -1.20 -18.45
N ASN A 235 25.55 -0.51 -18.93
CA ASN A 235 25.52 0.95 -19.05
C ASN A 235 25.14 1.65 -17.74
N CYS A 236 24.26 1.04 -16.94
CA CYS A 236 23.69 1.62 -15.72
C CYS A 236 24.38 1.08 -14.46
N ARG A 237 25.56 1.63 -14.15
CA ARG A 237 26.38 1.19 -13.00
C ARG A 237 25.76 1.41 -11.62
N LEU A 238 24.68 2.18 -11.53
CA LEU A 238 23.93 2.44 -10.30
C LEU A 238 22.65 1.59 -10.18
N LEU A 239 22.44 0.62 -11.08
CA LEU A 239 21.30 -0.28 -11.04
C LEU A 239 21.33 -1.10 -9.75
N ARG A 240 20.38 -0.79 -8.85
CA ARG A 240 20.26 -1.41 -7.52
C ARG A 240 19.03 -2.31 -7.40
N SER A 241 18.03 -2.14 -8.25
CA SER A 241 16.81 -2.96 -8.24
C SER A 241 16.43 -3.32 -9.66
N LEU A 242 16.28 -4.62 -9.89
CA LEU A 242 15.75 -5.17 -11.12
C LEU A 242 14.59 -6.10 -10.77
N LYS A 243 13.38 -5.76 -11.22
CA LYS A 243 12.21 -6.64 -11.12
C LYS A 243 11.62 -6.84 -12.48
N VAL A 244 11.53 -8.10 -12.88
CA VAL A 244 11.13 -8.49 -14.23
C VAL A 244 9.84 -9.30 -14.16
N SER A 245 9.24 -9.56 -15.32
CA SER A 245 8.09 -10.45 -15.45
C SER A 245 8.53 -11.65 -16.28
N ASP A 246 8.53 -12.82 -15.67
CA ASP A 246 8.71 -14.13 -16.31
C ASP A 246 9.98 -14.26 -17.18
N VAL A 247 11.11 -13.76 -16.66
CA VAL A 247 12.42 -13.99 -17.29
C VAL A 247 13.15 -15.09 -16.55
N GLU A 248 13.61 -16.10 -17.27
CA GLU A 248 14.31 -17.24 -16.71
C GLU A 248 15.68 -16.84 -16.13
N LEU A 249 16.00 -17.32 -14.91
CA LEU A 249 17.25 -16.99 -14.20
C LEU A 249 18.51 -17.36 -14.99
N SER A 250 18.50 -18.48 -15.72
CA SER A 250 19.64 -18.96 -16.52
C SER A 250 20.07 -17.94 -17.58
N LYS A 251 19.11 -17.21 -18.15
CA LYS A 251 19.34 -16.18 -19.17
C LYS A 251 19.95 -14.91 -18.57
N LEU A 252 19.79 -14.67 -17.27
CA LEU A 252 20.24 -13.44 -16.61
C LEU A 252 21.69 -13.49 -16.11
N SER A 253 22.45 -14.54 -16.39
CA SER A 253 23.86 -14.67 -15.93
C SER A 253 24.73 -13.47 -16.32
N GLY A 254 24.64 -13.00 -17.56
CA GLY A 254 25.32 -11.79 -18.04
C GLY A 254 24.89 -10.55 -17.25
N VAL A 255 23.57 -10.34 -17.14
CA VAL A 255 22.96 -9.20 -16.41
C VAL A 255 23.45 -9.15 -14.97
N LEU A 256 23.39 -10.28 -14.24
CA LEU A 256 23.78 -10.38 -12.84
C LEU A 256 25.29 -10.14 -12.63
N SER A 257 26.13 -10.58 -13.57
CA SER A 257 27.58 -10.36 -13.50
C SER A 257 27.95 -8.88 -13.68
N ARG A 258 27.21 -8.13 -14.49
CA ARG A 258 27.47 -6.71 -14.76
C ARG A 258 26.83 -5.78 -13.72
N ALA A 259 25.66 -6.15 -13.19
CA ALA A 259 24.93 -5.38 -12.18
C ALA A 259 25.53 -5.52 -10.76
N THR A 260 26.78 -5.10 -10.58
CA THR A 260 27.53 -5.24 -9.30
C THR A 260 26.93 -4.47 -8.12
N CYS A 261 26.13 -3.43 -8.39
CA CYS A 261 25.40 -2.65 -7.39
C CYS A 261 24.02 -3.21 -7.04
N LEU A 262 23.62 -4.35 -7.63
CA LEU A 262 22.29 -4.91 -7.43
C LEU A 262 22.07 -5.29 -5.95
N ARG A 263 20.93 -4.88 -5.42
CA ARG A 263 20.48 -5.12 -4.04
C ARG A 263 19.09 -5.74 -3.97
N GLU A 264 18.31 -5.62 -5.03
CA GLU A 264 16.97 -6.18 -5.14
C GLU A 264 16.78 -6.88 -6.49
N LEU A 265 16.34 -8.13 -6.45
CA LEU A 265 15.96 -8.94 -7.61
C LEU A 265 14.59 -9.57 -7.37
N ALA A 266 13.64 -9.41 -8.30
CA ALA A 266 12.36 -10.09 -8.18
C ALA A 266 11.73 -10.47 -9.53
N GLY A 267 10.79 -11.43 -9.51
CA GLY A 267 10.01 -11.83 -10.67
C GLY A 267 10.79 -12.61 -11.73
N VAL A 268 11.92 -13.17 -11.33
CA VAL A 268 12.74 -14.07 -12.15
C VAL A 268 12.22 -15.49 -11.97
N SER A 269 12.04 -16.22 -13.07
CA SER A 269 11.51 -17.58 -13.06
C SER A 269 12.61 -18.65 -13.04
N LEU A 270 12.30 -19.76 -12.37
CA LEU A 270 13.04 -21.02 -12.37
C LEU A 270 12.13 -22.09 -12.99
N SER A 271 12.62 -22.77 -14.03
CA SER A 271 11.92 -23.88 -14.69
C SER A 271 12.18 -25.22 -13.97
N GLY A 272 11.22 -26.15 -13.94
CA GLY A 272 11.36 -27.41 -13.19
C GLY A 272 12.40 -28.44 -13.72
N ASN A 273 13.00 -28.20 -14.89
CA ASN A 273 13.88 -29.17 -15.56
C ASN A 273 15.38 -29.08 -15.19
N TYR A 274 15.76 -28.41 -14.10
CA TYR A 274 17.17 -28.31 -13.69
C TYR A 274 17.79 -29.65 -13.21
N GLY A 275 17.00 -30.71 -13.05
CA GLY A 275 17.47 -32.04 -12.66
C GLY A 275 18.11 -32.89 -13.78
N GLN A 276 18.03 -32.51 -15.06
CA GLN A 276 18.52 -33.34 -16.18
C GLN A 276 19.55 -32.68 -17.12
N GLY A 277 19.94 -31.41 -16.86
CA GLY A 277 20.94 -30.72 -17.67
C GLY A 277 22.13 -30.28 -16.82
N ASN A 278 23.36 -30.49 -17.32
CA ASN A 278 24.64 -30.02 -16.78
C ASN A 278 24.78 -28.47 -16.70
N GLY A 279 23.70 -27.72 -16.49
CA GLY A 279 23.72 -26.28 -16.29
C GLY A 279 24.09 -25.95 -14.85
N THR A 280 25.30 -25.44 -14.62
CA THR A 280 25.67 -24.80 -13.35
C THR A 280 24.61 -23.77 -12.95
N LEU A 281 23.98 -23.94 -11.78
CA LEU A 281 23.16 -22.89 -11.18
C LEU A 281 23.97 -21.59 -11.17
N SER A 282 23.47 -20.55 -11.85
CA SER A 282 24.07 -19.23 -11.74
C SER A 282 23.91 -18.77 -10.29
N SER A 283 25.03 -18.66 -9.58
CA SER A 283 25.01 -18.17 -8.21
C SER A 283 24.41 -16.75 -8.19
N LEU A 284 23.44 -16.51 -7.31
CA LEU A 284 22.91 -15.17 -7.11
C LEU A 284 23.97 -14.25 -6.49
N PRO A 285 23.95 -12.93 -6.80
CA PRO A 285 24.86 -11.99 -6.19
C PRO A 285 24.72 -11.95 -4.66
N THR A 286 25.82 -12.15 -3.93
CA THR A 286 25.83 -12.18 -2.46
C THR A 286 25.48 -10.84 -1.81
N GLY A 287 25.56 -9.74 -2.57
CA GLY A 287 25.16 -8.40 -2.13
C GLY A 287 23.65 -8.15 -2.11
N LEU A 288 22.82 -9.11 -2.53
CA LEU A 288 21.37 -8.97 -2.51
C LEU A 288 20.83 -8.83 -1.08
N THR A 289 19.88 -7.91 -0.92
CA THR A 289 19.18 -7.63 0.33
C THR A 289 17.67 -7.86 0.21
N SER A 290 17.15 -7.96 -1.01
CA SER A 290 15.74 -8.23 -1.31
C SER A 290 15.68 -9.23 -2.46
N LEU A 291 14.92 -10.32 -2.28
CA LEU A 291 14.78 -11.36 -3.29
C LEU A 291 13.33 -11.84 -3.38
N GLY A 292 12.85 -12.04 -4.61
CA GLY A 292 11.60 -12.75 -4.90
C GLY A 292 11.72 -13.61 -6.14
N LEU A 293 11.70 -14.94 -5.97
CA LEU A 293 11.80 -15.89 -7.08
C LEU A 293 10.43 -16.45 -7.43
N MET A 294 10.25 -16.79 -8.69
CA MET A 294 9.06 -17.48 -9.19
C MET A 294 9.45 -18.89 -9.61
N TYR A 295 8.66 -19.89 -9.25
CA TYR A 295 8.84 -21.26 -9.70
C TYR A 295 7.79 -21.63 -10.73
N MET A 296 8.23 -22.18 -11.86
CA MET A 296 7.38 -22.58 -13.00
C MET A 296 7.60 -24.07 -13.29
N GLY A 297 7.31 -24.92 -12.30
CA GLY A 297 7.36 -26.39 -12.41
C GLY A 297 6.07 -27.04 -11.93
N ASP A 298 5.86 -28.29 -12.32
CA ASP A 298 4.68 -29.08 -11.93
C ASP A 298 4.78 -29.63 -10.50
N ASP A 299 5.97 -29.57 -9.89
CA ASP A 299 6.27 -29.99 -8.52
C ASP A 299 6.54 -28.78 -7.60
N TYR A 300 7.03 -29.04 -6.39
CA TYR A 300 7.46 -27.97 -5.49
C TYR A 300 8.89 -27.51 -5.81
N GLY A 301 9.12 -26.20 -5.74
CA GLY A 301 10.40 -25.57 -6.04
C GLY A 301 11.52 -25.82 -5.02
N ASP A 302 11.30 -26.70 -4.03
CA ASP A 302 12.19 -26.92 -2.88
C ASP A 302 13.63 -27.20 -3.28
N THR A 303 13.84 -28.16 -4.19
CA THR A 303 15.17 -28.61 -4.63
C THR A 303 15.92 -27.56 -5.44
N ASN A 304 15.19 -26.64 -6.09
CA ASN A 304 15.73 -25.61 -6.96
C ASN A 304 15.98 -24.29 -6.21
N ILE A 305 15.06 -23.90 -5.33
CA ILE A 305 15.05 -22.59 -4.67
C ILE A 305 15.89 -22.59 -3.40
N ILE A 306 15.78 -23.62 -2.57
CA ILE A 306 16.41 -23.62 -1.24
C ILE A 306 17.94 -23.49 -1.36
N PRO A 307 18.64 -24.30 -2.19
CA PRO A 307 20.10 -24.21 -2.30
C PRO A 307 20.58 -22.86 -2.86
N LEU A 308 19.74 -22.19 -3.66
CA LEU A 308 20.06 -20.91 -4.28
C LEU A 308 19.93 -19.73 -3.29
N ILE A 309 18.90 -19.78 -2.43
CA ILE A 309 18.59 -18.71 -1.49
C ILE A 309 19.39 -18.86 -0.19
N GLN A 310 19.61 -20.08 0.30
CA GLN A 310 20.25 -20.35 1.59
C GLN A 310 21.60 -19.61 1.78
N PRO A 311 22.51 -19.53 0.79
CA PRO A 311 23.76 -18.78 0.93
C PRO A 311 23.59 -17.27 1.17
N LEU A 312 22.44 -16.70 0.79
CA LEU A 312 22.13 -15.27 0.93
C LEU A 312 21.49 -14.92 2.27
N ALA A 313 21.08 -15.92 3.06
CA ALA A 313 20.31 -15.72 4.29
C ALA A 313 20.90 -14.70 5.29
N PRO A 314 22.24 -14.61 5.49
CA PRO A 314 22.82 -13.62 6.41
C PRO A 314 22.60 -12.16 5.99
N GLY A 315 22.54 -11.88 4.68
CA GLY A 315 22.46 -10.54 4.10
C GLY A 315 21.05 -10.10 3.72
N LEU A 316 20.13 -11.05 3.48
CA LEU A 316 18.77 -10.77 3.05
C LEU A 316 17.95 -10.10 4.16
N LYS A 317 17.26 -9.01 3.78
CA LYS A 317 16.36 -8.22 4.61
C LYS A 317 14.90 -8.37 4.18
N LYS A 318 14.65 -8.59 2.89
CA LYS A 318 13.33 -8.88 2.35
C LYS A 318 13.37 -10.20 1.58
N LEU A 319 12.39 -11.06 1.85
CA LEU A 319 12.16 -12.28 1.13
C LEU A 319 10.68 -12.37 0.72
N ASP A 320 10.47 -12.56 -0.58
CA ASP A 320 9.16 -12.73 -1.19
C ASP A 320 9.08 -14.14 -1.78
N LEU A 321 8.28 -15.00 -1.15
CA LEU A 321 8.07 -16.39 -1.54
C LEU A 321 6.65 -16.62 -2.06
N GLN A 322 5.91 -15.55 -2.40
CA GLN A 322 4.51 -15.69 -2.80
C GLN A 322 4.35 -16.53 -4.08
N LEU A 323 5.35 -16.50 -4.96
CA LEU A 323 5.36 -17.25 -6.22
C LEU A 323 6.46 -18.32 -6.24
N ALA A 324 7.06 -18.64 -5.08
CA ALA A 324 8.17 -19.59 -5.01
C ALA A 324 7.73 -21.05 -5.16
N GLY A 325 6.44 -21.35 -4.99
CA GLY A 325 5.94 -22.73 -5.12
C GLY A 325 6.65 -23.73 -4.19
N LEU A 326 7.01 -23.31 -2.97
CA LEU A 326 7.63 -24.19 -1.98
C LEU A 326 6.58 -25.06 -1.29
N SER A 327 6.98 -26.27 -0.90
CA SER A 327 6.16 -27.11 -0.02
C SER A 327 6.15 -26.56 1.42
N LEU A 328 5.27 -27.09 2.26
CA LEU A 328 5.27 -26.79 3.70
C LEU A 328 6.64 -27.07 4.34
N GLU A 329 7.24 -28.23 4.00
CA GLU A 329 8.55 -28.61 4.50
C GLU A 329 9.65 -27.71 3.95
N GLY A 330 9.59 -27.36 2.66
CA GLY A 330 10.54 -26.46 2.02
C GLY A 330 10.55 -25.07 2.66
N HIS A 331 9.38 -24.55 3.03
CA HIS A 331 9.27 -23.31 3.83
C HIS A 331 10.00 -23.43 5.17
N CYS A 332 9.77 -24.52 5.92
CA CYS A 332 10.42 -24.75 7.22
C CYS A 332 11.95 -24.87 7.08
N GLN A 333 12.41 -25.67 6.12
CA GLN A 333 13.82 -25.89 5.84
C GLN A 333 14.54 -24.61 5.42
N LEU A 334 13.89 -23.73 4.65
CA LEU A 334 14.48 -22.46 4.22
C LEU A 334 14.50 -21.43 5.35
N LEU A 335 13.38 -21.21 6.01
CA LEU A 335 13.17 -20.07 6.92
C LEU A 335 13.97 -20.17 8.22
N GLN A 336 14.37 -21.38 8.64
CA GLN A 336 15.24 -21.57 9.81
C GLN A 336 16.61 -20.89 9.67
N HIS A 337 17.06 -20.58 8.44
CA HIS A 337 18.35 -19.94 8.19
C HIS A 337 18.33 -18.41 8.32
N PHE A 338 17.15 -17.79 8.48
CA PHE A 338 16.98 -16.33 8.45
C PHE A 338 16.82 -15.72 9.84
N ASN A 339 17.87 -15.10 10.37
CA ASN A 339 17.85 -14.39 11.67
C ASN A 339 17.72 -12.86 11.55
N ASN A 340 17.92 -12.33 10.34
CA ASN A 340 18.08 -10.90 10.07
C ASN A 340 17.02 -10.32 9.13
N LEU A 341 15.98 -11.10 8.84
CA LEU A 341 14.90 -10.74 7.94
C LEU A 341 14.01 -9.66 8.55
N ASP A 342 13.77 -8.58 7.81
CA ASP A 342 12.88 -7.47 8.19
C ASP A 342 11.49 -7.64 7.56
N VAL A 343 11.40 -8.22 6.35
CA VAL A 343 10.18 -8.38 5.56
C VAL A 343 10.05 -9.79 5.02
N LEU A 344 8.92 -10.43 5.29
CA LEU A 344 8.53 -11.73 4.73
C LEU A 344 7.16 -11.61 4.06
N GLU A 345 7.07 -12.00 2.80
CA GLU A 345 5.83 -12.09 2.03
C GLU A 345 5.69 -13.53 1.51
N VAL A 346 4.60 -14.23 1.85
CA VAL A 346 4.39 -15.67 1.59
C VAL A 346 2.91 -15.96 1.31
N LEU A 347 2.60 -17.16 0.83
CA LEU A 347 1.23 -17.68 0.82
C LEU A 347 0.92 -18.43 2.13
N ASN A 348 -0.37 -18.61 2.42
CA ASN A 348 -0.88 -19.36 3.59
C ASN A 348 -0.48 -20.84 3.60
N GLY A 349 -0.05 -21.40 2.46
CA GLY A 349 0.58 -22.73 2.38
C GLY A 349 1.83 -22.88 3.26
N ILE A 350 2.42 -21.79 3.77
CA ILE A 350 3.46 -21.81 4.82
C ILE A 350 3.04 -22.58 6.08
N GLY A 351 1.73 -22.66 6.36
CA GLY A 351 1.19 -23.34 7.53
C GLY A 351 1.62 -22.73 8.87
N ASP A 352 1.06 -23.29 9.95
CA ASP A 352 1.46 -22.96 11.30
C ASP A 352 2.90 -23.39 11.59
N GLU A 353 3.34 -24.53 11.02
CA GLU A 353 4.70 -25.07 11.15
C GLU A 353 5.74 -24.06 10.63
N GLY A 354 5.52 -23.49 9.45
CA GLY A 354 6.42 -22.48 8.91
C GLY A 354 6.40 -21.19 9.73
N LEU A 355 5.24 -20.78 10.25
CA LEU A 355 5.14 -19.62 11.16
C LEU A 355 5.80 -19.85 12.52
N GLU A 356 5.81 -21.08 13.03
CA GLU A 356 6.57 -21.46 14.23
C GLU A 356 8.08 -21.33 13.99
N VAL A 357 8.57 -21.78 12.84
CA VAL A 357 9.98 -21.58 12.43
C VAL A 357 10.29 -20.08 12.31
N VAL A 358 9.40 -19.28 11.73
CA VAL A 358 9.57 -17.82 11.64
C VAL A 358 9.61 -17.20 13.04
N GLY A 359 8.70 -17.57 13.94
CA GLY A 359 8.68 -17.09 15.32
C GLY A 359 9.97 -17.43 16.08
N ALA A 360 10.51 -18.63 15.88
CA ALA A 360 11.74 -19.06 16.55
C ALA A 360 12.99 -18.31 16.06
N ASN A 361 13.08 -18.01 14.75
CA ASN A 361 14.31 -17.55 14.10
C ASN A 361 14.31 -16.07 13.68
N CYS A 362 13.20 -15.56 13.14
CA CYS A 362 13.10 -14.23 12.52
C CYS A 362 12.81 -13.10 13.54
N ARG A 363 13.66 -12.93 14.55
CA ARG A 363 13.43 -11.96 15.66
C ARG A 363 13.48 -10.49 15.24
N ASN A 364 14.02 -10.20 14.06
CA ASN A 364 14.09 -8.84 13.51
C ASN A 364 12.90 -8.48 12.63
N LEU A 365 11.94 -9.39 12.42
CA LEU A 365 10.84 -9.21 11.49
C LEU A 365 9.98 -7.98 11.85
N ARG A 366 9.78 -7.12 10.87
CA ARG A 366 8.98 -5.88 10.97
C ARG A 366 7.71 -5.95 10.14
N ARG A 367 7.71 -6.73 9.07
CA ARG A 367 6.58 -6.87 8.15
C ARG A 367 6.38 -8.34 7.79
N LEU A 368 5.21 -8.87 8.11
CA LEU A 368 4.76 -10.18 7.68
C LEU A 368 3.49 -10.04 6.84
N ARG A 369 3.47 -10.63 5.66
CA ARG A 369 2.29 -10.74 4.80
C ARG A 369 2.12 -12.20 4.39
N VAL A 370 0.99 -12.77 4.77
CA VAL A 370 0.56 -14.11 4.38
C VAL A 370 -0.70 -13.94 3.54
N GLU A 371 -0.60 -14.12 2.22
CA GLU A 371 -1.74 -14.07 1.30
C GLU A 371 -2.41 -15.43 1.14
N SER A 372 -3.63 -15.43 0.62
CA SER A 372 -4.30 -16.67 0.22
C SER A 372 -3.57 -17.30 -0.97
N GLY A 373 -3.23 -18.57 -0.88
CA GLY A 373 -2.79 -19.39 -2.01
C GLY A 373 -3.94 -20.15 -2.66
N ASP A 374 -3.60 -20.99 -3.63
CA ASP A 374 -4.53 -21.93 -4.27
C ASP A 374 -4.83 -23.11 -3.33
N ARG A 375 -6.12 -23.38 -3.12
CA ARG A 375 -6.60 -24.41 -2.20
C ARG A 375 -6.30 -25.81 -2.68
N ASP A 376 -6.27 -26.04 -3.98
CA ASP A 376 -6.10 -27.39 -4.54
C ASP A 376 -4.66 -27.91 -4.32
N PHE A 377 -3.71 -27.01 -4.09
CA PHE A 377 -2.29 -27.32 -3.88
C PHE A 377 -1.78 -26.97 -2.47
N GLN A 378 -2.67 -26.53 -1.57
CA GLN A 378 -2.32 -26.07 -0.23
C GLN A 378 -2.06 -27.25 0.72
N GLN A 379 -0.87 -27.31 1.31
CA GLN A 379 -0.48 -28.35 2.28
C GLN A 379 -0.56 -27.90 3.75
N GLY A 380 -0.51 -26.60 4.01
CA GLY A 380 -0.48 -26.02 5.36
C GLY A 380 -1.65 -25.07 5.59
N TYR A 381 -2.08 -24.94 6.84
CA TYR A 381 -3.10 -23.99 7.26
C TYR A 381 -2.53 -23.05 8.31
N VAL A 382 -2.90 -21.77 8.22
CA VAL A 382 -2.51 -20.76 9.22
C VAL A 382 -3.67 -20.55 10.17
N THR A 383 -3.43 -20.80 11.46
CA THR A 383 -4.43 -20.71 12.54
C THR A 383 -3.92 -19.83 13.69
N GLN A 384 -4.65 -19.83 14.81
CA GLN A 384 -4.20 -19.29 16.09
C GLN A 384 -2.81 -19.81 16.50
N ARG A 385 -2.42 -21.04 16.14
CA ARG A 385 -1.14 -21.64 16.56
C ARG A 385 0.04 -20.88 15.97
N GLY A 386 0.05 -20.67 14.65
CA GLY A 386 1.08 -19.89 13.97
C GLY A 386 1.08 -18.43 14.43
N LEU A 387 -0.09 -17.83 14.65
CA LEU A 387 -0.17 -16.45 15.15
C LEU A 387 0.43 -16.31 16.57
N LEU A 388 0.19 -17.28 17.46
CA LEU A 388 0.80 -17.32 18.79
C LEU A 388 2.32 -17.38 18.70
N ALA A 389 2.87 -18.21 17.82
CA ALA A 389 4.32 -18.30 17.64
C ALA A 389 4.93 -16.99 17.14
N ILE A 390 4.28 -16.32 16.18
CA ILE A 390 4.71 -14.99 15.71
C ILE A 390 4.66 -13.96 16.84
N ALA A 391 3.59 -13.95 17.64
CA ALA A 391 3.45 -13.03 18.76
C ALA A 391 4.57 -13.20 19.80
N GLN A 392 4.99 -14.44 20.08
CA GLN A 392 6.06 -14.75 21.03
C GLN A 392 7.46 -14.41 20.49
N GLY A 393 7.68 -14.60 19.18
CA GLY A 393 9.00 -14.51 18.56
C GLY A 393 9.37 -13.16 17.93
N CYS A 394 8.39 -12.50 17.28
CA CYS A 394 8.62 -11.36 16.39
C CYS A 394 8.20 -10.02 17.03
N ASN A 395 8.80 -9.67 18.17
CA ASN A 395 8.40 -8.48 18.95
C ASN A 395 8.68 -7.10 18.29
N LYS A 396 9.40 -7.07 17.16
CA LYS A 396 9.67 -5.85 16.37
C LYS A 396 8.64 -5.59 15.27
N LEU A 397 7.59 -6.43 15.18
CA LEU A 397 6.60 -6.35 14.12
C LEU A 397 5.85 -5.00 14.12
N GLU A 398 5.82 -4.35 12.96
CA GLU A 398 5.13 -3.08 12.71
C GLU A 398 3.94 -3.25 11.76
N TYR A 399 3.96 -4.29 10.93
CA TYR A 399 2.91 -4.65 9.98
C TYR A 399 2.68 -6.15 9.98
N ILE A 400 1.42 -6.55 10.07
CA ILE A 400 1.00 -7.94 9.84
C ILE A 400 -0.30 -7.96 9.02
N ALA A 401 -0.31 -8.78 7.97
CA ALA A 401 -1.50 -9.06 7.18
C ALA A 401 -1.60 -10.56 6.94
N LEU A 402 -2.69 -11.18 7.38
CA LEU A 402 -2.86 -12.64 7.34
C LEU A 402 -4.20 -13.01 6.73
N TYR A 403 -4.16 -13.96 5.79
CA TYR A 403 -5.29 -14.81 5.44
C TYR A 403 -5.15 -16.09 6.26
N MET A 404 -6.08 -16.32 7.18
CA MET A 404 -6.04 -17.42 8.14
C MET A 404 -7.28 -18.29 8.00
N SER A 405 -7.15 -19.55 8.41
CA SER A 405 -8.22 -20.54 8.40
C SER A 405 -8.98 -20.60 9.74
N ASP A 406 -8.31 -20.30 10.85
CA ASP A 406 -8.92 -20.25 12.19
C ASP A 406 -8.29 -19.15 13.07
N ILE A 407 -9.05 -18.67 14.06
CA ILE A 407 -8.63 -17.62 15.00
C ILE A 407 -9.46 -17.66 16.29
N ASN A 408 -8.86 -17.27 17.41
CA ASN A 408 -9.54 -17.11 18.70
C ASN A 408 -9.08 -15.84 19.45
N ASN A 409 -9.74 -15.55 20.57
CA ASN A 409 -9.42 -14.40 21.41
C ASN A 409 -7.99 -14.45 21.99
N ALA A 410 -7.50 -15.64 22.38
CA ALA A 410 -6.19 -15.82 22.99
C ALA A 410 -5.03 -15.45 22.07
N ALA A 411 -5.11 -15.77 20.78
CA ALA A 411 -4.08 -15.40 19.81
C ALA A 411 -4.02 -13.88 19.55
N LEU A 412 -5.18 -13.21 19.51
CA LEU A 412 -5.21 -11.74 19.40
C LEU A 412 -4.65 -11.06 20.66
N GLN A 413 -4.94 -11.60 21.84
CA GLN A 413 -4.36 -11.14 23.10
C GLN A 413 -2.83 -11.29 23.10
N ALA A 414 -2.34 -12.48 22.76
CA ALA A 414 -0.89 -12.73 22.68
C ALA A 414 -0.21 -11.76 21.71
N LEU A 415 -0.82 -11.47 20.56
CA LEU A 415 -0.29 -10.47 19.62
C LEU A 415 -0.23 -9.06 20.23
N GLY A 416 -1.27 -8.66 20.96
CA GLY A 416 -1.30 -7.40 21.71
C GLY A 416 -0.17 -7.30 22.75
N GLU A 417 0.10 -8.39 23.46
CA GLU A 417 1.14 -8.47 24.50
C GLU A 417 2.55 -8.55 23.90
N GLY A 418 2.73 -9.29 22.80
CA GLY A 418 4.02 -9.59 22.20
C GLY A 418 4.53 -8.58 21.17
N CYS A 419 3.64 -7.85 20.49
CA CYS A 419 3.98 -6.95 19.38
C CYS A 419 3.54 -5.49 19.63
N PRO A 420 4.10 -4.78 20.63
CA PRO A 420 3.66 -3.43 21.00
C PRO A 420 3.94 -2.34 19.94
N LYS A 421 4.81 -2.63 18.96
CA LYS A 421 5.19 -1.70 17.87
C LYS A 421 4.26 -1.76 16.65
N LEU A 422 3.22 -2.60 16.70
CA LEU A 422 2.33 -2.83 15.58
C LEU A 422 1.54 -1.57 15.20
N LYS A 423 1.59 -1.19 13.92
CA LYS A 423 0.95 0.01 13.35
C LYS A 423 -0.13 -0.31 12.33
N ASP A 424 -0.07 -1.47 11.71
CA ASP A 424 -0.99 -1.95 10.67
C ASP A 424 -1.28 -3.45 10.89
N PHE A 425 -2.50 -3.75 11.34
CA PHE A 425 -2.99 -5.10 11.58
C PHE A 425 -4.11 -5.40 10.59
N ARG A 426 -3.99 -6.51 9.85
CA ARG A 426 -5.00 -6.95 8.90
C ARG A 426 -5.24 -8.44 9.03
N LEU A 427 -6.49 -8.80 9.18
CA LEU A 427 -6.91 -10.18 9.31
C LEU A 427 -8.07 -10.45 8.36
N VAL A 428 -7.91 -11.48 7.53
CA VAL A 428 -8.96 -12.09 6.72
C VAL A 428 -9.12 -13.54 7.17
N LEU A 429 -10.33 -13.94 7.56
CA LEU A 429 -10.65 -15.32 7.90
C LEU A 429 -11.31 -16.02 6.71
N LEU A 430 -10.72 -17.12 6.26
CA LEU A 430 -11.24 -17.96 5.19
C LEU A 430 -12.47 -18.73 5.68
N LEU A 431 -13.58 -18.69 4.93
CA LEU A 431 -14.90 -18.99 5.46
C LEU A 431 -15.22 -20.49 5.58
N ASP A 432 -14.50 -21.36 4.87
CA ASP A 432 -15.00 -22.71 4.57
C ASP A 432 -14.24 -23.85 5.29
N GLU A 433 -13.19 -23.56 6.05
CA GLU A 433 -12.25 -24.60 6.50
C GLU A 433 -12.50 -25.14 7.91
N PHE A 434 -13.02 -24.31 8.81
CA PHE A 434 -13.25 -24.71 10.22
C PHE A 434 -14.67 -24.31 10.70
N PRO A 435 -15.47 -25.29 11.17
CA PRO A 435 -16.89 -25.08 11.45
C PRO A 435 -17.20 -24.35 12.77
N ASN A 436 -16.26 -24.21 13.71
CA ASN A 436 -16.51 -23.63 15.04
C ASN A 436 -15.36 -22.75 15.58
N PRO A 437 -15.12 -21.57 15.00
CA PRO A 437 -14.25 -20.57 15.62
C PRO A 437 -14.85 -20.05 16.95
N ASP A 438 -14.00 -19.74 17.92
CA ASP A 438 -14.38 -19.21 19.24
C ASP A 438 -14.83 -17.74 19.13
N PHE A 439 -16.08 -17.55 18.68
CA PHE A 439 -16.72 -16.25 18.52
C PHE A 439 -17.70 -15.93 19.65
N PRO A 440 -17.84 -14.63 20.01
CA PRO A 440 -17.24 -13.45 19.36
C PRO A 440 -15.78 -13.17 19.78
N LEU A 441 -15.03 -12.48 18.91
CA LEU A 441 -13.63 -12.07 19.14
C LEU A 441 -13.48 -10.76 19.94
N ASP A 442 -14.51 -10.35 20.67
CA ASP A 442 -14.57 -9.02 21.31
C ASP A 442 -13.41 -8.80 22.30
N SER A 443 -13.11 -9.79 23.12
CA SER A 443 -12.07 -9.70 24.16
C SER A 443 -10.66 -9.70 23.57
N GLY A 444 -10.42 -10.44 22.49
CA GLY A 444 -9.17 -10.46 21.75
C GLY A 444 -8.92 -9.15 21.02
N VAL A 445 -9.95 -8.57 20.39
CA VAL A 445 -9.85 -7.23 19.77
C VAL A 445 -9.58 -6.15 20.82
N HIS A 446 -10.20 -6.25 22.00
CA HIS A 446 -9.89 -5.37 23.12
C HIS A 446 -8.41 -5.46 23.52
N ALA A 447 -7.91 -6.67 23.82
CA ALA A 447 -6.54 -6.90 24.25
C ALA A 447 -5.51 -6.46 23.19
N LEU A 448 -5.78 -6.74 21.91
CA LEU A 448 -4.94 -6.30 20.79
C LEU A 448 -4.78 -4.77 20.79
N LEU A 449 -5.89 -4.03 20.90
CA LEU A 449 -5.86 -2.56 20.86
C LEU A 449 -5.27 -1.94 22.14
N GLU A 450 -5.41 -2.62 23.27
CA GLU A 450 -4.82 -2.21 24.54
C GLU A 450 -3.30 -2.33 24.55
N GLY A 451 -2.78 -3.41 23.96
CA GLY A 451 -1.34 -3.65 23.80
C GLY A 451 -0.70 -2.86 22.66
N CYS A 452 -1.31 -2.86 21.47
CA CYS A 452 -0.80 -2.18 20.27
C CYS A 452 -1.31 -0.72 20.18
N ARG A 453 -0.89 0.14 21.12
CA ARG A 453 -1.41 1.51 21.27
C ARG A 453 -1.04 2.47 20.13
N ASP A 454 -0.10 2.09 19.27
CA ASP A 454 0.32 2.84 18.09
C ASP A 454 -0.36 2.37 16.79
N LEU A 455 -1.36 1.49 16.90
CA LEU A 455 -2.11 1.01 15.74
C LEU A 455 -2.83 2.17 15.04
N THR A 456 -2.53 2.33 13.76
CA THR A 456 -3.13 3.38 12.89
C THR A 456 -4.01 2.80 11.79
N ARG A 457 -3.91 1.49 11.54
CA ARG A 457 -4.59 0.79 10.46
C ARG A 457 -5.09 -0.56 10.98
N LEU A 458 -6.39 -0.79 10.82
CA LEU A 458 -7.06 -2.00 11.26
C LEU A 458 -7.93 -2.53 10.12
N ALA A 459 -7.71 -3.77 9.71
CA ALA A 459 -8.60 -4.48 8.79
C ALA A 459 -9.07 -5.79 9.42
N LEU A 460 -10.37 -5.98 9.50
CA LEU A 460 -10.98 -7.21 9.97
C LEU A 460 -12.01 -7.65 8.93
N TYR A 461 -11.74 -8.75 8.24
CA TYR A 461 -12.65 -9.40 7.30
C TYR A 461 -12.92 -10.81 7.82
N LEU A 462 -14.03 -11.00 8.54
CA LEU A 462 -14.26 -12.21 9.34
C LEU A 462 -15.54 -12.91 8.88
N LYS A 463 -16.27 -13.55 9.82
CA LYS A 463 -17.62 -14.08 9.59
C LYS A 463 -18.66 -13.16 10.24
N GLN A 464 -19.90 -13.26 9.76
CA GLN A 464 -21.02 -12.65 10.45
C GLN A 464 -21.10 -13.19 11.89
N GLY A 465 -21.25 -12.29 12.85
CA GLY A 465 -21.24 -12.64 14.29
C GLY A 465 -19.85 -12.73 14.93
N ALA A 466 -18.76 -12.65 14.16
CA ALA A 466 -17.40 -12.74 14.71
C ALA A 466 -17.00 -11.54 15.58
N LEU A 467 -17.68 -10.40 15.43
CA LEU A 467 -17.48 -9.22 16.27
C LEU A 467 -18.82 -8.61 16.63
N SER A 468 -19.10 -8.51 17.93
CA SER A 468 -20.35 -7.97 18.44
C SER A 468 -20.33 -6.43 18.48
N ASN A 469 -21.46 -5.84 18.88
CA ASN A 469 -21.50 -4.39 19.16
C ASN A 469 -20.50 -4.01 20.27
N THR A 470 -20.23 -4.90 21.23
CA THR A 470 -19.23 -4.71 22.28
C THR A 470 -17.83 -4.61 21.70
N GLY A 471 -17.45 -5.52 20.79
CA GLY A 471 -16.17 -5.45 20.08
C GLY A 471 -16.01 -4.15 19.28
N MET A 472 -17.05 -3.72 18.58
CA MET A 472 -17.06 -2.43 17.87
C MET A 472 -16.90 -1.24 18.84
N GLN A 473 -17.53 -1.30 20.02
CA GLN A 473 -17.36 -0.29 21.06
C GLN A 473 -15.92 -0.25 21.58
N PHE A 474 -15.25 -1.40 21.74
CA PHE A 474 -13.84 -1.45 22.12
C PHE A 474 -12.94 -0.82 21.07
N ILE A 475 -13.20 -1.06 19.78
CA ILE A 475 -12.51 -0.36 18.69
C ILE A 475 -12.67 1.16 18.85
N GLY A 476 -13.89 1.64 19.10
CA GLY A 476 -14.15 3.05 19.37
C GLY A 476 -13.40 3.56 20.62
N LYS A 477 -13.39 2.82 21.73
CA LYS A 477 -12.77 3.25 22.99
C LYS A 477 -11.25 3.31 22.91
N LEU A 478 -10.61 2.29 22.33
CA LEU A 478 -9.16 2.11 22.36
C LEU A 478 -8.46 2.59 21.08
N GLY A 479 -9.14 2.51 19.93
CA GLY A 479 -8.62 2.82 18.59
C GLY A 479 -8.43 4.32 18.29
N LYS A 480 -8.04 5.15 19.28
CA LYS A 480 -7.98 6.61 19.13
C LYS A 480 -6.99 7.10 18.07
N LYS A 481 -5.96 6.30 17.75
CA LYS A 481 -4.97 6.61 16.71
C LYS A 481 -5.31 6.02 15.33
N LEU A 482 -6.40 5.26 15.20
CA LEU A 482 -6.82 4.67 13.93
C LEU A 482 -7.16 5.76 12.92
N ARG A 483 -6.65 5.57 11.70
CA ARG A 483 -6.82 6.47 10.54
C ARG A 483 -7.39 5.76 9.34
N TRP A 484 -7.23 4.44 9.27
CA TRP A 484 -7.84 3.61 8.25
C TRP A 484 -8.45 2.38 8.92
N ILE A 485 -9.72 2.13 8.61
CA ILE A 485 -10.43 0.92 9.04
C ILE A 485 -11.02 0.24 7.80
N LEU A 486 -10.87 -1.08 7.75
CA LEU A 486 -11.59 -1.97 6.85
C LEU A 486 -12.40 -2.98 7.67
N LEU A 487 -13.70 -3.07 7.39
CA LEU A 487 -14.58 -4.07 8.00
C LEU A 487 -15.22 -4.93 6.91
N GLY A 488 -15.13 -6.25 7.03
CA GLY A 488 -15.67 -7.22 6.08
C GLY A 488 -16.52 -8.28 6.78
N LEU A 489 -17.77 -8.47 6.35
CA LEU A 489 -18.70 -9.46 6.95
C LEU A 489 -18.96 -9.25 8.45
N LEU A 490 -18.84 -8.02 8.93
CA LEU A 490 -18.89 -7.70 10.36
C LEU A 490 -20.16 -6.95 10.79
N GLY A 491 -20.37 -6.96 12.11
CA GLY A 491 -21.42 -6.24 12.81
C GLY A 491 -22.65 -7.10 13.12
N HIS A 492 -23.44 -6.63 14.09
CA HIS A 492 -24.78 -7.15 14.38
C HIS A 492 -25.86 -6.13 14.07
N SER A 493 -25.65 -4.87 14.43
CA SER A 493 -26.59 -3.78 14.21
C SER A 493 -25.88 -2.44 14.02
N ASP A 494 -26.64 -1.44 13.56
CA ASP A 494 -26.16 -0.07 13.34
C ASP A 494 -25.57 0.57 14.61
N GLU A 495 -26.06 0.18 15.79
CA GLU A 495 -25.56 0.65 17.09
C GLU A 495 -24.07 0.38 17.29
N GLY A 496 -23.59 -0.82 16.93
CA GLY A 496 -22.17 -1.16 17.06
C GLY A 496 -21.28 -0.24 16.22
N PHE A 497 -21.65 -0.02 14.95
CA PHE A 497 -20.90 0.91 14.10
C PHE A 497 -21.00 2.36 14.58
N SER A 498 -22.16 2.76 15.09
CA SER A 498 -22.35 4.07 15.71
C SER A 498 -21.41 4.29 16.89
N TRP A 499 -21.23 3.31 17.78
CA TRP A 499 -20.28 3.40 18.90
C TRP A 499 -18.82 3.45 18.46
N LEU A 500 -18.45 2.69 17.42
CA LEU A 500 -17.13 2.80 16.80
C LEU A 500 -16.91 4.22 16.28
N ALA A 501 -17.90 4.77 15.58
CA ALA A 501 -17.85 6.11 15.00
C ALA A 501 -17.74 7.21 16.06
N ASP A 502 -18.43 7.07 17.20
CA ASP A 502 -18.31 7.98 18.35
C ASP A 502 -16.88 7.99 18.94
N GLY A 503 -16.19 6.85 18.87
CA GLY A 503 -14.92 6.64 19.53
C GLY A 503 -13.66 6.93 18.69
N CYS A 504 -13.75 6.97 17.36
CA CYS A 504 -12.61 7.05 16.44
C CYS A 504 -12.42 8.45 15.81
N PRO A 505 -11.97 9.48 16.54
CA PRO A 505 -11.96 10.87 16.07
C PRO A 505 -10.92 11.18 14.99
N ASN A 506 -9.93 10.30 14.78
CA ASN A 506 -8.84 10.48 13.83
C ASN A 506 -9.03 9.68 12.53
N LEU A 507 -10.17 9.01 12.36
CA LEU A 507 -10.42 8.17 11.19
C LEU A 507 -10.45 9.03 9.92
N GLU A 508 -9.61 8.72 8.95
CA GLU A 508 -9.49 9.47 7.69
C GLU A 508 -10.08 8.67 6.51
N ARG A 509 -10.07 7.34 6.59
CA ARG A 509 -10.52 6.45 5.52
C ARG A 509 -11.26 5.23 6.09
N LEU A 510 -12.45 4.97 5.58
CA LEU A 510 -13.28 3.82 5.94
C LEU A 510 -13.57 2.97 4.71
N GLU A 511 -13.40 1.66 4.83
CA GLU A 511 -13.79 0.68 3.82
C GLU A 511 -14.69 -0.37 4.47
N MET A 512 -15.82 -0.70 3.87
CA MET A 512 -16.73 -1.73 4.37
C MET A 512 -17.17 -2.64 3.25
N ARG A 513 -17.22 -3.94 3.52
CA ARG A 513 -17.73 -4.92 2.58
C ARG A 513 -18.63 -5.94 3.27
N ASP A 514 -19.78 -6.22 2.67
CA ASP A 514 -20.71 -7.27 3.08
C ASP A 514 -21.09 -7.21 4.58
N CYS A 515 -21.21 -6.00 5.14
CA CYS A 515 -21.55 -5.76 6.54
C CYS A 515 -23.06 -5.60 6.74
N VAL A 516 -23.57 -5.98 7.92
CA VAL A 516 -25.03 -6.03 8.19
C VAL A 516 -25.71 -4.68 8.41
N PHE A 517 -24.96 -3.58 8.29
CA PHE A 517 -25.42 -2.23 8.62
C PHE A 517 -26.40 -1.70 7.58
N SER A 518 -27.36 -0.89 8.04
CA SER A 518 -28.27 -0.18 7.16
C SER A 518 -27.62 1.05 6.53
N GLU A 519 -28.13 1.43 5.35
CA GLU A 519 -27.75 2.67 4.68
C GLU A 519 -27.87 3.89 5.62
N ALA A 520 -28.98 3.98 6.37
CA ALA A 520 -29.21 5.07 7.32
C ALA A 520 -28.26 5.02 8.52
N GLY A 521 -27.96 3.82 9.04
CA GLY A 521 -27.02 3.60 10.13
C GLY A 521 -25.60 4.02 9.76
N ILE A 522 -25.16 3.64 8.56
CA ILE A 522 -23.85 4.04 8.01
C ILE A 522 -23.79 5.56 7.82
N ALA A 523 -24.78 6.15 7.15
CA ALA A 523 -24.82 7.59 6.88
C ALA A 523 -24.77 8.42 8.18
N ARG A 524 -25.60 8.06 9.19
CA ARG A 524 -25.62 8.75 10.49
C ARG A 524 -24.28 8.61 11.23
N SER A 525 -23.65 7.45 11.15
CA SER A 525 -22.37 7.19 11.82
C SER A 525 -21.22 7.98 11.17
N ILE A 526 -21.21 8.09 9.84
CA ILE A 526 -20.24 8.91 9.09
C ILE A 526 -20.33 10.39 9.48
N LEU A 527 -21.52 10.89 9.82
CA LEU A 527 -21.68 12.28 10.27
C LEU A 527 -20.88 12.58 11.54
N LYS A 528 -20.75 11.60 12.45
CA LYS A 528 -19.97 11.70 13.70
C LYS A 528 -18.46 11.77 13.47
N LEU A 529 -17.98 11.15 12.38
CA LEU A 529 -16.56 11.07 12.03
C LEU A 529 -16.07 12.36 11.36
N ARG A 530 -15.51 13.29 12.14
CA ARG A 530 -15.15 14.65 11.68
C ARG A 530 -13.95 14.71 10.74
N THR A 531 -12.96 13.84 10.92
CA THR A 531 -11.73 13.82 10.11
C THR A 531 -11.81 12.93 8.87
N LEU A 532 -12.96 12.28 8.66
CA LEU A 532 -13.15 11.34 7.57
C LEU A 532 -13.04 12.07 6.24
N LYS A 533 -12.28 11.51 5.30
CA LYS A 533 -12.03 12.10 3.97
C LYS A 533 -12.52 11.22 2.85
N TYR A 534 -12.66 9.92 3.12
CA TYR A 534 -12.97 8.90 2.13
C TYR A 534 -13.72 7.72 2.76
N VAL A 535 -14.73 7.24 2.06
CA VAL A 535 -15.53 6.08 2.39
C VAL A 535 -15.77 5.28 1.12
N TRP A 536 -15.56 3.97 1.17
CA TRP A 536 -16.07 3.02 0.18
C TRP A 536 -16.83 1.91 0.89
N VAL A 537 -18.03 1.58 0.42
CA VAL A 537 -18.87 0.52 0.98
C VAL A 537 -19.46 -0.30 -0.16
N GLN A 538 -19.45 -1.63 -0.01
CA GLN A 538 -20.18 -2.59 -0.84
C GLN A 538 -20.93 -3.58 0.06
N GLY A 539 -22.09 -4.06 -0.36
CA GLY A 539 -22.78 -5.14 0.39
C GLY A 539 -23.24 -4.67 1.77
N TYR A 540 -24.26 -3.83 1.79
CA TYR A 540 -24.92 -3.31 2.99
C TYR A 540 -26.43 -3.35 2.76
N LYS A 541 -27.24 -3.11 3.80
CA LYS A 541 -28.71 -3.02 3.62
C LYS A 541 -29.06 -1.70 2.94
N ALA A 542 -28.90 -1.69 1.61
CA ALA A 542 -29.09 -0.56 0.74
C ALA A 542 -30.58 -0.27 0.48
N THR A 543 -30.90 0.99 0.24
CA THR A 543 -32.16 1.40 -0.38
C THR A 543 -32.01 1.38 -1.90
N PRO A 544 -33.11 1.24 -2.68
CA PRO A 544 -33.03 1.13 -4.13
C PRO A 544 -32.29 2.29 -4.84
N HIS A 545 -32.33 3.48 -4.25
CA HIS A 545 -31.79 4.71 -4.86
C HIS A 545 -30.75 5.43 -3.99
N GLY A 546 -30.27 4.82 -2.90
CA GLY A 546 -29.29 5.46 -2.02
C GLY A 546 -29.82 6.70 -1.27
N GLN A 547 -31.13 6.79 -1.05
CA GLN A 547 -31.80 8.01 -0.58
C GLN A 547 -31.35 8.47 0.82
N ASN A 548 -31.01 7.55 1.73
CA ASN A 548 -30.47 7.89 3.05
C ASN A 548 -29.01 8.35 2.97
N LEU A 549 -28.27 8.01 1.91
CA LEU A 549 -26.90 8.49 1.71
C LEU A 549 -26.86 10.02 1.47
N LEU A 550 -27.97 10.63 1.02
CA LEU A 550 -28.10 12.08 0.89
C LEU A 550 -27.87 12.80 2.23
N ALA A 551 -28.12 12.15 3.37
CA ALA A 551 -27.84 12.73 4.68
C ALA A 551 -26.35 13.10 4.86
N MET A 552 -25.43 12.43 4.14
CA MET A 552 -23.99 12.76 4.19
C MET A 552 -23.66 14.09 3.49
N ARG A 553 -24.52 14.57 2.57
CA ARG A 553 -24.35 15.84 1.83
C ARG A 553 -24.49 17.07 2.72
N VAL A 554 -24.99 16.91 3.95
CA VAL A 554 -24.97 17.97 4.97
C VAL A 554 -23.52 18.40 5.29
N LYS A 555 -22.53 17.52 5.11
CA LYS A 555 -21.13 17.91 5.20
C LYS A 555 -20.72 18.69 3.94
N PRO A 556 -20.19 19.92 4.06
CA PRO A 556 -19.74 20.68 2.91
C PRO A 556 -18.60 19.95 2.19
N PHE A 557 -18.54 20.09 0.86
CA PHE A 557 -17.53 19.48 0.00
C PHE A 557 -17.57 17.95 -0.10
N TRP A 558 -18.62 17.28 0.39
CA TRP A 558 -18.76 15.83 0.25
C TRP A 558 -19.47 15.46 -1.05
N ASN A 559 -18.75 14.73 -1.91
CA ASN A 559 -19.33 14.02 -3.02
C ASN A 559 -19.76 12.64 -2.56
N VAL A 560 -20.93 12.18 -3.04
CA VAL A 560 -21.44 10.83 -2.80
C VAL A 560 -21.80 10.23 -4.17
N GLU A 561 -21.17 9.10 -4.48
CA GLU A 561 -21.36 8.33 -5.70
C GLU A 561 -21.95 6.98 -5.32
N PHE A 562 -23.05 6.60 -5.96
CA PHE A 562 -23.77 5.36 -5.73
C PHE A 562 -23.70 4.49 -6.99
N ILE A 563 -23.42 3.21 -6.81
CA ILE A 563 -23.41 2.20 -7.86
C ILE A 563 -24.52 1.22 -7.49
N PRO A 564 -25.66 1.22 -8.22
CA PRO A 564 -26.76 0.31 -7.94
C PRO A 564 -26.35 -1.15 -8.03
N GLU A 565 -27.10 -2.02 -7.36
CA GLU A 565 -26.96 -3.46 -7.52
C GLU A 565 -27.11 -3.85 -9.00
N GLN A 566 -26.14 -4.59 -9.52
CA GLN A 566 -26.16 -5.06 -10.90
C GLN A 566 -26.48 -6.54 -10.91
N ARG A 567 -27.47 -6.93 -11.69
CA ARG A 567 -27.73 -8.34 -12.03
C ARG A 567 -27.11 -8.60 -13.39
N GLY A 568 -26.07 -9.43 -13.43
CA GLY A 568 -25.39 -9.81 -14.66
C GLY A 568 -25.20 -11.32 -14.75
N THR A 569 -25.16 -11.82 -15.98
CA THR A 569 -24.59 -13.13 -16.30
C THR A 569 -23.12 -12.91 -16.68
N SER A 570 -22.18 -13.41 -15.88
CA SER A 570 -20.76 -13.43 -16.25
C SER A 570 -20.24 -14.85 -16.15
N ARG A 571 -19.43 -15.27 -17.13
CA ARG A 571 -18.53 -16.41 -16.95
C ARG A 571 -17.58 -16.06 -15.80
N VAL A 572 -17.62 -16.85 -14.74
CA VAL A 572 -16.66 -16.72 -13.66
C VAL A 572 -15.41 -17.46 -14.12
N GLU A 573 -14.40 -16.72 -14.56
CA GLU A 573 -13.04 -17.23 -14.56
C GLU A 573 -12.55 -17.06 -13.11
N HIS A 574 -12.80 -18.09 -12.30
CA HIS A 574 -11.94 -18.33 -11.16
C HIS A 574 -10.63 -18.82 -11.76
N GLU A 575 -9.51 -18.14 -11.47
CA GLU A 575 -8.20 -18.76 -11.61
C GLU A 575 -8.27 -20.10 -10.86
N GLY A 576 -8.24 -21.21 -11.60
CA GLY A 576 -8.02 -22.55 -11.04
C GLY A 576 -9.11 -23.62 -11.20
N LEU A 577 -10.37 -23.34 -11.57
CA LEU A 577 -11.38 -24.42 -11.72
C LEU A 577 -12.36 -24.18 -12.88
N GLU A 578 -12.29 -25.03 -13.91
CA GLU A 578 -13.29 -25.13 -14.97
C GLU A 578 -14.63 -25.66 -14.42
N PHE A 579 -15.42 -24.80 -13.80
CA PHE A 579 -16.84 -25.03 -13.62
C PHE A 579 -17.62 -24.29 -14.72
N GLN A 580 -18.08 -25.02 -15.72
CA GLN A 580 -19.09 -24.52 -16.67
C GLN A 580 -20.45 -24.41 -15.97
N GLY A 581 -20.66 -23.33 -15.22
CA GLY A 581 -21.94 -23.01 -14.61
C GLY A 581 -22.21 -21.51 -14.67
N PHE A 582 -23.34 -21.11 -15.26
CA PHE A 582 -23.84 -19.75 -15.14
C PHE A 582 -24.34 -19.56 -13.71
N THR A 583 -23.60 -18.83 -12.87
CA THR A 583 -24.15 -18.30 -11.62
C THR A 583 -24.64 -16.88 -11.87
N GLU A 584 -25.84 -16.54 -11.40
CA GLU A 584 -26.30 -15.15 -11.36
C GLU A 584 -25.35 -14.38 -10.43
N LEU A 585 -24.40 -13.64 -11.01
CA LEU A 585 -23.54 -12.77 -10.22
C LEU A 585 -24.31 -11.49 -9.93
N THR A 586 -24.98 -11.47 -8.78
CA THR A 586 -25.47 -10.23 -8.20
C THR A 586 -24.27 -9.47 -7.66
N ARG A 587 -23.91 -8.34 -8.28
CA ARG A 587 -22.93 -7.43 -7.70
C ARG A 587 -23.68 -6.50 -6.74
N PRO A 588 -23.43 -6.60 -5.41
CA PRO A 588 -24.16 -5.79 -4.45
C PRO A 588 -23.95 -4.30 -4.70
N ALA A 589 -24.95 -3.50 -4.33
CA ALA A 589 -24.86 -2.05 -4.38
C ALA A 589 -23.60 -1.54 -3.65
N GLN A 590 -23.00 -0.49 -4.20
CA GLN A 590 -21.83 0.16 -3.64
C GLN A 590 -22.08 1.65 -3.48
N PHE A 591 -21.38 2.28 -2.55
CA PHE A 591 -21.24 3.73 -2.59
C PHE A 591 -19.82 4.14 -2.23
N LEU A 592 -19.46 5.31 -2.76
CA LEU A 592 -18.23 6.00 -2.47
C LEU A 592 -18.59 7.41 -1.99
N ALA A 593 -17.99 7.85 -0.90
CA ALA A 593 -18.14 9.22 -0.42
C ALA A 593 -16.78 9.83 -0.10
N TYR A 594 -16.52 11.04 -0.55
CA TYR A 594 -15.21 11.67 -0.39
C TYR A 594 -15.30 13.19 -0.37
N ASN A 595 -14.35 13.81 0.34
CA ASN A 595 -14.22 15.26 0.39
C ASN A 595 -13.49 15.78 -0.86
N SER A 596 -14.04 16.80 -1.51
CA SER A 596 -13.49 17.41 -2.71
C SER A 596 -13.67 18.92 -2.79
N LEU A 597 -12.56 19.63 -3.03
CA LEU A 597 -12.53 21.04 -3.40
C LEU A 597 -12.73 21.29 -4.90
N ALA A 598 -12.87 20.23 -5.70
CA ALA A 598 -13.18 20.30 -7.12
C ALA A 598 -14.69 20.25 -7.39
N GLY A 599 -15.50 19.89 -6.39
CA GLY A 599 -16.91 19.58 -6.60
C GLY A 599 -17.09 18.23 -7.29
N LYS A 600 -18.23 18.04 -7.95
CA LYS A 600 -18.55 16.80 -8.67
C LYS A 600 -17.60 16.58 -9.85
N ARG A 601 -17.20 15.32 -10.07
CA ARG A 601 -16.41 14.95 -11.24
C ARG A 601 -17.26 14.88 -12.50
N LEU A 602 -16.65 15.13 -13.66
CA LEU A 602 -17.32 15.25 -14.95
C LEU A 602 -17.24 13.97 -15.80
N ASP A 603 -16.48 12.99 -15.33
CA ASP A 603 -16.11 11.75 -16.04
C ASP A 603 -16.72 10.50 -15.38
N CYS A 604 -17.88 10.64 -14.75
CA CYS A 604 -18.63 9.50 -14.23
C CYS A 604 -19.20 8.68 -15.39
N PRO A 605 -19.01 7.35 -15.41
CA PRO A 605 -19.75 6.48 -16.32
C PRO A 605 -21.23 6.40 -15.90
N GLU A 606 -22.10 5.95 -16.82
CA GLU A 606 -23.54 5.80 -16.58
C GLU A 606 -23.88 4.87 -15.40
N THR A 607 -22.99 3.92 -15.10
CA THR A 607 -23.13 2.98 -13.97
C THR A 607 -22.93 3.63 -12.60
N VAL A 608 -22.48 4.89 -12.55
CA VAL A 608 -22.19 5.63 -11.32
C VAL A 608 -23.12 6.83 -11.20
N ILE A 609 -24.03 6.78 -10.22
CA ILE A 609 -24.98 7.85 -9.92
C ILE A 609 -24.35 8.82 -8.92
N GLN A 610 -24.19 10.09 -9.29
CA GLN A 610 -23.79 11.14 -8.35
C GLN A 610 -25.02 11.67 -7.60
N LEU A 611 -25.12 11.35 -6.31
CA LEU A 611 -26.23 11.81 -5.47
C LEU A 611 -26.10 13.32 -5.22
N VAL A 612 -27.15 14.08 -5.56
CA VAL A 612 -27.15 15.56 -5.59
C VAL A 612 -27.83 16.16 -4.38
#